data_AF-A0A933NHQ1-F1
#
_entry.id   AF-A0A933NHQ1-F1
#
_cell.length_a   1.000
_cell.length_b   1.000
_cell.length_c   1.000
_cell.angle_alpha   90.00
_cell.angle_beta   90.00
_cell.angle_gamma   90.00
#
_symmetry.space_group_name_H-M   'P 1'
#
loop_
_entity.id
_entity.type
_entity.pdbx_description
1 polymer ?
#
loop_
_entity_poly.entity_id
_entity_poly.type
_entity_poly.pdbx_seq_one_letter_code
_entity_poly.pdbx_strand_id
1 'polypeptide(L)'
;MTANAGPPERLITTVRLGDGRRPPVRLPILQLRVVEGPDRGLSVAIGEGPVRVGKGVDSQLLLSDAAVSRTHFVVERQPDGLVLLDQ
;
A
#
# COMPACT_ATOMS: atom_id res chain seq x y z
N MET A 1 -23.07 14.06 -1.34
CA MET A 1 -22.87 12.83 -0.56
C MET A 1 -21.40 12.74 -0.20
N THR A 2 -21.02 13.28 0.95
CA THR A 2 -19.63 13.38 1.41
C THR A 2 -19.24 12.05 2.05
N ALA A 3 -18.33 11.32 1.41
CA ALA A 3 -17.82 10.08 1.96
C ALA A 3 -16.89 10.40 3.13
N ASN A 4 -17.36 10.18 4.37
CA ASN A 4 -16.51 10.14 5.55
C ASN A 4 -15.49 9.02 5.36
N ALA A 5 -14.26 9.36 4.95
CA ALA A 5 -13.13 8.50 5.15
C ALA A 5 -12.87 8.50 6.66
N GLY A 6 -13.26 7.42 7.34
CA GLY A 6 -12.89 7.21 8.75
C GLY A 6 -11.37 7.34 8.92
N PRO A 7 -10.88 7.64 10.14
CA PRO A 7 -9.45 7.79 10.39
C PRO A 7 -8.70 6.56 9.88
N PRO A 8 -7.49 6.71 9.31
CA PRO A 8 -6.71 5.60 8.80
C PRO A 8 -6.51 4.59 9.93
N GLU A 9 -7.13 3.42 9.82
CA GLU A 9 -6.95 2.35 10.78
C GLU A 9 -5.46 2.02 10.85
N ARG A 10 -4.87 2.12 12.04
CA ARG A 10 -3.45 1.88 12.24
C ARG A 10 -3.21 0.39 12.06
N LEU A 11 -2.78 -0.01 10.87
CA LEU A 11 -2.52 -1.41 10.54
C LEU A 11 -1.26 -1.85 11.28
N ILE A 12 -1.46 -2.61 12.35
CA ILE A 12 -0.40 -3.19 13.17
C ILE A 12 -0.45 -4.70 13.02
N THR A 13 0.64 -5.30 12.57
CA THR A 13 0.76 -6.76 12.59
C THR A 13 1.54 -7.21 13.80
N THR A 14 1.08 -8.29 14.41
CA THR A 14 1.72 -8.90 15.58
C THR A 14 2.65 -9.99 15.09
N VAL A 15 3.96 -9.74 15.07
CA VAL A 15 4.97 -10.70 14.62
C VAL A 15 5.59 -11.40 15.83
N ARG A 16 5.68 -12.74 15.77
CA ARG A 16 6.48 -13.52 16.71
C ARG A 16 7.90 -13.63 16.16
N LEU A 17 8.87 -13.15 16.94
CA LEU A 17 10.29 -13.22 16.59
C LEU A 17 10.92 -14.50 17.17
N GLY A 18 11.64 -15.25 16.34
CA GLY A 18 12.46 -16.38 16.78
C GLY A 18 11.67 -17.54 17.40
N ASP A 19 12.19 -18.09 18.50
CA ASP A 19 11.67 -19.28 19.20
C ASP A 19 10.33 -19.05 19.95
N GLY A 20 9.67 -17.91 19.74
CA GLY A 20 8.39 -17.57 20.38
C GLY A 20 8.50 -17.20 21.87
N ARG A 21 9.70 -17.21 22.47
CA ARG A 21 9.92 -16.78 23.86
C ARG A 21 9.97 -15.26 24.01
N ARG A 22 10.16 -14.53 22.91
CA ARG A 22 10.12 -13.07 22.90
C ARG A 22 8.67 -12.59 22.81
N PRO A 23 8.31 -11.51 23.53
CA PRO A 23 7.01 -10.88 23.36
C PRO A 23 6.79 -10.55 21.88
N PRO A 24 5.59 -10.76 21.34
CA PRO A 24 5.32 -10.41 19.96
C PRO A 24 5.50 -8.91 19.77
N VAL A 25 6.12 -8.54 18.65
CA VAL A 25 6.36 -7.13 18.30
C VAL A 25 5.24 -6.65 17.38
N ARG A 26 4.73 -5.44 17.64
CA ARG A 26 3.78 -4.76 16.77
C ARG A 26 4.56 -3.96 15.75
N LEU A 27 4.59 -4.43 14.50
CA LEU A 27 5.23 -3.70 13.42
C LEU A 27 4.18 -2.88 12.67
N PRO A 28 4.43 -1.58 12.41
CA PRO A 28 3.54 -0.79 11.57
C PRO A 28 3.57 -1.33 10.14
N ILE A 29 2.39 -1.63 9.60
CA ILE A 29 2.23 -1.96 8.18
C ILE A 29 1.93 -0.66 7.46
N LEU A 30 2.71 -0.36 6.42
CA LEU A 30 2.37 0.71 5.50
C LEU A 30 1.43 0.13 4.44
N GLN A 31 0.35 0.84 4.14
CA GLN A 31 -0.64 0.43 3.16
C GLN A 31 -0.97 1.61 2.25
N LEU A 32 -0.96 1.36 0.94
CA LEU A 32 -1.50 2.27 -0.05
C LEU A 32 -2.97 1.94 -0.26
N ARG A 33 -3.86 2.93 -0.14
CA ARG A 33 -5.31 2.76 -0.28
C ARG A 33 -5.87 3.74 -1.28
N VAL A 34 -6.74 3.27 -2.16
CA VAL A 34 -7.53 4.10 -3.07
C VAL A 34 -8.67 4.72 -2.27
N VAL A 35 -8.64 6.04 -2.10
CA VAL A 35 -9.62 6.78 -1.30
C VAL A 35 -10.81 7.29 -2.12
N GLU A 36 -10.65 7.41 -3.43
CA GLU A 36 -11.62 7.93 -4.38
C GLU A 36 -11.41 7.30 -5.78
N GLY A 37 -12.43 7.39 -6.64
CA GLY A 37 -12.42 6.82 -7.99
C GLY A 37 -13.15 5.48 -8.09
N PRO A 38 -13.17 4.86 -9.29
CA PRO A 38 -13.85 3.60 -9.55
C PRO A 38 -13.40 2.45 -8.64
N ASP A 39 -12.12 2.47 -8.28
CA ASP A 39 -11.46 1.44 -7.48
C ASP A 39 -11.39 1.78 -5.98
N ARG A 40 -12.21 2.72 -5.51
CA ARG A 40 -12.24 3.15 -4.10
C ARG A 40 -12.37 1.95 -3.16
N GLY A 41 -11.50 1.90 -2.16
CA GLY A 41 -11.45 0.82 -1.17
C GLY A 41 -10.41 -0.25 -1.47
N LEU A 42 -9.91 -0.34 -2.71
CA LEU A 42 -8.76 -1.20 -3.01
C LEU A 42 -7.53 -0.72 -2.24
N SER A 43 -6.67 -1.68 -1.89
CA SER A 43 -5.45 -1.39 -1.18
C SER A 43 -4.41 -2.47 -1.32
N VAL A 44 -3.15 -2.08 -1.15
CA VAL A 44 -2.00 -2.98 -1.17
C VAL A 44 -1.04 -2.62 -0.03
N ALA A 45 -0.48 -3.64 0.62
CA ALA A 45 0.55 -3.43 1.63
C ALA A 45 1.89 -3.06 0.96
N ILE A 46 2.59 -2.08 1.52
CA ILE A 46 3.94 -1.71 1.11
C ILE A 46 4.90 -2.57 1.92
N GLY A 47 5.49 -3.56 1.25
CA GLY A 47 6.50 -4.46 1.81
C GLY A 47 7.92 -3.97 1.57
N GLU A 48 8.85 -4.92 1.44
CA GLU A 48 10.27 -4.63 1.14
C GLU A 48 10.52 -4.33 -0.34
N GLY A 49 9.64 -4.80 -1.24
CA GLY A 49 9.77 -4.62 -2.69
C GLY A 49 9.01 -3.39 -3.22
N PRO A 50 9.32 -2.96 -4.46
CA PRO A 50 8.59 -1.90 -5.14
C PRO A 50 7.13 -2.30 -5.34
N VAL A 51 6.22 -1.34 -5.14
CA VAL A 51 4.79 -1.49 -5.41
C VAL A 51 4.45 -0.68 -6.66
N ARG A 52 4.17 -1.38 -7.76
CA ARG A 52 3.70 -0.78 -9.01
C ARG A 52 2.20 -0.55 -8.96
N VAL A 53 1.78 0.65 -9.36
CA VAL A 53 0.39 1.05 -9.44
C VAL A 53 0.07 1.50 -10.87
N GLY A 54 -1.02 0.98 -11.42
CA GLY A 54 -1.38 1.26 -12.80
C GLY A 54 -2.48 0.33 -13.30
N LYS A 55 -2.85 0.47 -14.58
CA LYS A 55 -3.83 -0.43 -15.23
C LYS A 55 -3.21 -1.65 -15.91
N GLY A 56 -1.88 -1.77 -15.88
CA GLY A 56 -1.16 -2.92 -16.43
C GLY A 56 -1.27 -4.11 -15.50
N VAL A 57 -1.46 -5.31 -16.07
CA VAL A 57 -1.64 -6.57 -15.32
C VAL A 57 -0.48 -6.93 -14.39
N ASP A 58 0.70 -6.35 -14.62
CA ASP A 58 1.90 -6.52 -13.80
C ASP A 58 1.93 -5.59 -12.55
N SER A 59 0.91 -4.74 -12.39
CA SER A 59 0.77 -3.82 -11.25
C SER A 59 0.31 -4.58 -10.01
N GLN A 60 0.96 -4.31 -8.87
CA GLN A 60 0.55 -4.88 -7.58
C GLN A 60 -0.75 -4.26 -7.10
N LEU A 61 -1.00 -2.99 -7.45
CA LEU A 61 -2.30 -2.35 -7.33
C LEU A 61 -2.83 -2.05 -8.74
N LEU A 62 -3.63 -2.98 -9.26
CA LEU A 62 -4.29 -2.83 -10.55
C LEU A 62 -5.50 -1.89 -10.41
N LEU A 63 -5.50 -0.82 -11.20
CA LEU A 63 -6.58 0.16 -11.25
C LEU A 63 -7.34 0.06 -12.59
N SER A 64 -8.66 0.16 -12.53
CA SER A 64 -9.55 0.13 -13.70
C SER A 64 -9.80 1.52 -14.30
N ASP A 65 -9.38 2.58 -13.63
CA ASP A 65 -9.55 3.97 -14.07
C ASP A 65 -8.92 4.24 -15.44
N ALA A 66 -9.71 4.84 -16.34
CA ALA A 66 -9.30 5.13 -17.72
C ALA A 66 -8.15 6.13 -17.83
N ALA A 67 -8.05 7.08 -16.88
CA ALA A 67 -7.01 8.10 -16.85
C ALA A 67 -5.64 7.56 -16.39
N VAL A 68 -5.60 6.37 -15.79
CA VAL A 68 -4.39 5.76 -15.27
C VAL A 68 -3.59 5.08 -16.38
N SER A 69 -2.27 5.31 -16.37
CA SER A 69 -1.31 4.66 -17.28
C SER A 69 -1.10 3.18 -16.93
N ARG A 70 -0.57 2.38 -17.88
CA ARG A 70 -0.27 0.94 -17.63
C ARG A 70 0.66 0.77 -16.42
N THR A 71 1.70 1.57 -16.39
CA THR A 71 2.51 1.85 -15.20
C THR A 71 2.30 3.33 -14.93
N HIS A 72 1.70 3.69 -13.81
CA HIS A 72 1.40 5.09 -13.49
C HIS A 72 2.39 5.65 -12.49
N PHE A 73 2.68 4.90 -11.44
CA PHE A 73 3.80 5.20 -10.54
C PHE A 73 4.27 3.93 -9.83
N VAL A 74 5.45 4.04 -9.22
CA VAL A 74 6.02 3.01 -8.37
C VAL A 74 6.30 3.62 -7.00
N VAL A 75 5.93 2.91 -5.95
CA VAL A 75 6.32 3.25 -4.57
C VAL A 75 7.43 2.32 -4.14
N GLU A 76 8.53 2.90 -3.67
CA GLU A 76 9.70 2.19 -3.18
C GLU A 76 9.98 2.55 -1.73
N ARG A 77 10.34 1.53 -0.95
CA ARG A 77 10.82 1.73 0.41
C ARG A 77 12.32 1.97 0.36
N GLN A 78 12.74 3.09 0.95
CA GLN A 78 14.14 3.47 1.10
C GLN A 78 14.50 3.56 2.59
N PRO A 79 15.80 3.56 2.96
CA PRO A 79 16.22 3.63 4.36
C PRO A 79 15.70 4.87 5.11
N ASP A 80 15.46 5.96 4.39
CA ASP A 80 14.99 7.25 4.90
C ASP A 80 13.47 7.45 4.78
N GLY A 81 12.75 6.54 4.11
CA GLY A 81 11.30 6.63 4.01
C GLY A 81 10.69 5.92 2.81
N LEU A 82 9.66 6.53 2.25
CA LEU A 82 9.03 6.08 1.00
C LEU A 82 9.31 7.09 -0.09
N VAL A 83 9.64 6.59 -1.28
CA VAL A 83 9.77 7.40 -2.50
C VAL A 83 8.71 6.97 -3.49
N LEU A 84 8.08 7.95 -4.12
CA LEU A 84 7.19 7.76 -5.25
C LEU A 84 7.91 8.17 -6.53
N LEU A 85 7.90 7.29 -7.52
CA LEU A 85 8.50 7.48 -8.83
C LEU A 85 7.38 7.54 -9.89
N ASP A 86 7.27 8.66 -10.58
CA ASP A 86 6.35 8.84 -11.71
C ASP A 86 6.89 8.15 -12.98
N GLN A 87 6.01 7.54 -13.78
CA GLN A 87 6.37 6.68 -14.94
C GLN A 87 5.54 6.97 -16.20
#